data_AF-A0A6P5CLF0-F1
#
_entry.id   AF-A0A6P5CLF0-F1
#
_cell.length_a   1.000
_cell.length_b   1.000
_cell.length_c   1.000
_cell.angle_alpha   90.00
_cell.angle_beta   90.00
_cell.angle_gamma   90.00
#
_symmetry.space_group_name_H-M   'P 1'
#
loop_
_entity.id
_entity.type
_entity.pdbx_description
1 polymer ?
#
loop_
_entity_poly.entity_id
_entity_poly.type
_entity_poly.pdbx_seq_one_letter_code
_entity_poly.pdbx_strand_id
1 'polypeptide(L)'
;MEYTGSQYIGEFVDGRMEGDAEYILPTETKYIGEMKDGMFHGQGTLYFPNGSRFDAVWEKGLVVKVSLNSPIWTHLERSLQAVTTAETASITRTRG
;
A
#
# COMPACT_ATOMS: atom_id res chain seq x y z
N MET A 1 15.00 -20.69 27.26
CA MET A 1 13.98 -20.88 26.22
C MET A 1 13.37 -19.50 25.98
N GLU A 2 14.04 -18.70 25.16
CA GLU A 2 13.61 -17.38 24.75
C GLU A 2 14.00 -17.31 23.30
N TYR A 3 13.04 -17.12 22.40
CA TYR A 3 13.28 -16.48 21.11
C TYR A 3 11.90 -16.20 20.54
N THR A 4 11.19 -15.26 21.15
CA THR A 4 10.13 -14.54 20.44
C THR A 4 10.88 -13.76 19.36
N GLY A 5 11.21 -14.41 18.23
CA GLY A 5 12.08 -13.88 17.18
C GLY A 5 11.54 -12.65 16.45
N SER A 6 10.55 -11.99 17.03
CA SER A 6 10.13 -10.67 16.63
C SER A 6 11.13 -9.63 17.14
N GLN A 7 11.69 -8.85 16.24
CA GLN A 7 12.59 -7.76 16.58
C GLN A 7 11.96 -6.44 16.16
N TYR A 8 11.84 -5.52 17.11
CA TYR A 8 11.38 -4.15 16.86
C TYR A 8 12.58 -3.20 16.89
N ILE A 9 12.69 -2.35 15.88
CA ILE A 9 13.73 -1.33 15.72
C ILE A 9 13.00 -0.03 15.36
N GLY A 10 12.82 0.86 16.31
CA GLY A 10 12.12 2.12 16.08
C GLY A 10 12.18 3.02 17.30
N GLU A 11 11.56 4.18 17.18
CA GLU A 11 11.47 5.09 18.31
C GLU A 11 10.43 4.58 19.32
N PHE A 12 10.75 4.77 20.60
CA PHE A 12 9.83 4.57 21.70
C PHE A 12 9.69 5.88 22.45
N VAL A 13 8.53 6.48 22.40
CA VAL A 13 8.20 7.69 23.15
C VAL A 13 7.25 7.31 24.26
N ASP A 14 7.63 7.59 25.51
CA ASP A 14 6.83 7.26 26.70
C ASP A 14 6.47 5.75 26.84
N GLY A 15 7.34 4.87 26.33
CA GLY A 15 7.10 3.43 26.31
C GLY A 15 6.10 2.96 25.25
N ARG A 16 5.69 3.85 24.33
CA ARG A 16 4.84 3.53 23.16
C ARG A 16 5.68 3.61 21.88
N MET A 17 5.37 2.74 20.92
CA MET A 17 5.99 2.77 19.60
C MET A 17 5.46 3.99 18.84
N GLU A 18 6.35 4.90 18.47
CA GLU A 18 6.04 6.17 17.81
C GLU A 18 7.05 6.44 16.70
N GLY A 19 6.61 7.14 15.65
CA GLY A 19 7.46 7.52 14.52
C GLY A 19 7.83 6.34 13.62
N ASP A 20 8.90 6.49 12.85
CA ASP A 20 9.37 5.46 11.92
C ASP A 20 9.94 4.25 12.66
N ALA A 21 9.42 3.07 12.34
CA ALA A 21 9.79 1.83 12.96
C ALA A 21 9.86 0.66 11.97
N GLU A 22 10.73 -0.27 12.31
CA GLU A 22 10.97 -1.51 11.61
C GLU A 22 10.62 -2.68 12.55
N TYR A 23 9.64 -3.48 12.16
CA TYR A 23 9.17 -4.63 12.92
C TYR A 23 9.39 -5.92 12.13
N ILE A 24 10.35 -6.72 12.58
CA ILE A 24 10.66 -8.03 12.04
C ILE A 24 9.80 -9.04 12.79
N LEU A 25 8.99 -9.81 12.07
CA LEU A 25 8.16 -10.88 12.59
C LEU A 25 8.96 -12.20 12.63
N PRO A 26 8.58 -13.15 13.49
CA PRO A 26 9.19 -14.48 13.52
C PRO A 26 9.00 -15.28 12.22
N THR A 27 8.11 -14.84 11.33
CA THR A 27 7.88 -15.39 10.00
C THR A 27 8.85 -14.84 8.94
N GLU A 28 9.98 -14.24 9.35
CA GLU A 28 10.91 -13.48 8.48
C GLU A 28 10.24 -12.35 7.68
N THR A 29 9.04 -11.96 8.07
CA THR A 29 8.33 -10.84 7.45
C THR A 29 8.79 -9.57 8.11
N LYS A 30 9.13 -8.55 7.34
CA LYS A 30 9.67 -7.29 7.85
C LYS A 30 8.72 -6.16 7.51
N TYR A 31 8.19 -5.49 8.51
CA TYR A 31 7.42 -4.25 8.37
C TYR A 31 8.36 -3.07 8.52
N ILE A 32 8.24 -2.06 7.65
CA ILE A 32 8.94 -0.78 7.77
C ILE A 32 7.90 0.31 7.54
N GLY A 33 7.64 1.16 8.52
CA GLY A 33 6.64 2.22 8.38
C GLY A 33 6.48 3.05 9.64
N GLU A 34 5.52 3.96 9.60
CA GLU A 34 5.22 4.81 10.75
C GLU A 34 4.37 4.04 11.77
N MET A 35 4.64 4.28 13.05
CA MET A 35 3.87 3.77 14.17
C MET A 35 3.39 4.92 15.03
N LYS A 36 2.20 4.74 15.60
CA LYS A 36 1.60 5.69 16.52
C LYS A 36 0.83 4.95 17.59
N ASP A 37 1.09 5.26 18.85
CA ASP A 37 0.45 4.68 20.02
C ASP A 37 0.58 3.15 20.10
N GLY A 38 1.66 2.56 19.55
CA GLY A 38 1.78 1.10 19.45
C GLY A 38 1.00 0.46 18.30
N MET A 39 0.42 1.25 17.39
CA MET A 39 -0.32 0.79 16.22
C MET A 39 0.35 1.24 14.92
N PHE A 40 0.19 0.46 13.85
CA PHE A 40 0.61 0.88 12.51
C PHE A 40 -0.13 2.15 12.09
N HIS A 41 0.61 3.15 11.62
CA HIS A 41 0.10 4.43 11.16
C HIS A 41 0.83 4.88 9.90
N GLY A 42 0.32 5.90 9.21
CA GLY A 42 1.00 6.50 8.06
C GLY A 42 1.28 5.48 6.94
N GLN A 43 2.40 5.66 6.23
CA GLN A 43 2.81 4.75 5.16
C GLN A 43 3.71 3.65 5.74
N GLY A 44 3.46 2.40 5.35
CA GLY A 44 4.28 1.26 5.73
C GLY A 44 4.33 0.17 4.66
N THR A 45 5.47 -0.50 4.59
CA THR A 45 5.77 -1.56 3.63
C THR A 45 6.08 -2.86 4.36
N LEU A 46 5.35 -3.92 4.02
CA LEU A 46 5.66 -5.28 4.45
C LEU A 46 6.52 -5.97 3.39
N TYR A 47 7.66 -6.50 3.81
CA TYR A 47 8.56 -7.34 3.03
C TYR A 47 8.36 -8.78 3.47
N PHE A 48 7.96 -9.61 2.53
CA PHE A 48 7.78 -11.04 2.76
C PHE A 48 9.06 -11.79 2.37
N PRO A 49 9.36 -12.92 3.03
CA PRO A 49 10.54 -13.73 2.70
C PRO A 49 10.50 -14.31 1.27
N ASN A 50 9.32 -14.35 0.65
CA ASN A 50 9.15 -14.75 -0.75
C ASN A 50 9.60 -13.67 -1.77
N GLY A 51 10.08 -12.50 -1.31
CA GLY A 51 10.47 -11.36 -2.16
C GLY A 51 9.32 -10.44 -2.55
N SER A 52 8.09 -10.70 -2.09
CA SER A 52 6.95 -9.82 -2.28
C SER A 52 7.04 -8.63 -1.33
N ARG A 53 6.62 -7.47 -1.82
CA ARG A 53 6.41 -6.27 -1.01
C ARG A 53 4.95 -5.87 -1.03
N PHE A 54 4.47 -5.36 0.10
CA PHE A 54 3.11 -4.86 0.24
C PHE A 54 3.18 -3.49 0.88
N ASP A 55 3.17 -2.47 0.03
CA ASP A 55 3.12 -1.08 0.44
C ASP A 55 1.67 -0.70 0.73
N ALA A 56 1.40 -0.16 1.92
CA ALA A 56 0.07 0.25 2.34
C ALA A 56 0.11 1.45 3.29
N VAL A 57 -0.98 2.19 3.33
CA VAL A 57 -1.25 3.25 4.29
C VAL A 57 -2.09 2.65 5.42
N TRP A 58 -1.64 2.85 6.64
CA TRP A 58 -2.24 2.36 7.87
C TRP A 58 -2.81 3.51 8.68
N GLU A 59 -3.96 3.30 9.30
CA GLU A 59 -4.54 4.25 10.26
C GLU A 59 -5.11 3.44 11.42
N LYS A 60 -4.54 3.64 12.62
CA LYS A 60 -4.94 2.95 13.85
C LYS A 60 -4.90 1.42 13.71
N GLY A 61 -3.88 0.91 13.01
CA GLY A 61 -3.71 -0.52 12.74
C GLY A 61 -4.57 -1.08 11.59
N LEU A 62 -5.39 -0.25 10.93
CA LEU A 62 -6.20 -0.67 9.78
C LEU A 62 -5.56 -0.21 8.46
N VAL A 63 -5.56 -1.09 7.46
CA VAL A 63 -5.15 -0.70 6.09
C VAL A 63 -6.21 0.22 5.48
N VAL A 64 -5.84 1.48 5.23
CA VAL A 64 -6.69 2.47 4.55
C VAL A 64 -6.51 2.42 3.04
N LYS A 65 -5.28 2.23 2.57
CA LYS A 65 -4.95 2.24 1.14
C LYS A 65 -3.80 1.30 0.86
N VAL A 66 -3.95 0.39 -0.09
CA VAL A 66 -2.83 -0.42 -0.58
C VAL A 66 -2.24 0.21 -1.84
N SER A 67 -0.91 0.34 -1.87
CA SER A 67 -0.12 0.80 -3.00
C SER A 67 0.59 -0.41 -3.63
N LEU A 68 -0.14 -1.28 -4.30
CA LEU A 68 0.48 -2.38 -5.06
C LEU A 68 1.27 -1.77 -6.23
N ASN A 69 2.59 -1.72 -6.13
CA ASN A 69 3.51 -1.36 -7.21
C ASN A 69 3.59 -2.49 -8.27
N SER A 70 2.44 -2.99 -8.73
CA SER A 70 2.34 -4.02 -9.76
C SER A 70 1.78 -3.42 -11.06
N PRO A 71 2.63 -3.09 -12.04
CA PRO A 71 2.19 -2.77 -13.40
C PRO A 71 1.89 -4.05 -14.21
N ILE A 72 1.08 -4.98 -13.68
CA ILE A 72 0.60 -6.13 -14.47
C ILE A 72 -0.83 -5.97 -15.00
N TRP A 73 -1.53 -4.91 -14.60
CA TRP A 73 -2.88 -4.59 -15.12
C TRP A 73 -2.90 -3.40 -16.09
N THR A 74 -1.80 -2.65 -16.21
CA THR A 74 -1.76 -1.42 -17.02
C THR A 74 -1.81 -1.66 -18.54
N HIS A 75 -1.92 -2.91 -19.01
CA HIS A 75 -2.07 -3.21 -20.44
C HIS A 75 -3.49 -3.63 -20.88
N LEU A 76 -4.44 -3.89 -19.97
CA LEU A 76 -5.76 -4.42 -20.40
C LEU A 76 -6.93 -3.43 -20.34
N GLU A 77 -6.82 -2.33 -19.59
CA GLU A 77 -7.96 -1.41 -19.38
C GLU A 77 -7.89 -0.09 -20.17
N ARG A 78 -6.91 0.06 -21.08
CA ARG A 78 -6.80 1.27 -21.92
C ARG A 78 -7.69 1.23 -23.16
N SER A 79 -8.26 0.07 -23.49
CA SER A 79 -9.01 -0.12 -24.74
C SER A 79 -10.49 0.24 -24.66
N LEU A 80 -11.02 0.55 -23.47
CA LEU A 80 -12.45 0.88 -23.31
C LEU A 80 -12.77 2.38 -23.20
N GLN A 81 -11.76 3.24 -23.02
CA GLN A 81 -11.99 4.70 -22.95
C GLN A 81 -11.91 5.42 -24.29
N ALA A 82 -11.47 4.76 -25.36
CA ALA A 82 -11.40 5.36 -26.69
C ALA A 82 -12.68 5.17 -27.53
N VAL A 83 -13.58 4.26 -27.16
CA VAL A 83 -14.79 3.94 -27.97
C VAL A 83 -15.98 4.86 -27.69
N THR A 84 -16.04 5.50 -26.52
CA THR A 84 -17.22 6.32 -26.13
C THR A 84 -17.15 7.78 -26.61
N THR A 85 -15.97 8.29 -27.00
CA THR A 85 -15.81 9.69 -27.44
C THR A 85 -16.01 9.88 -28.95
N ALA A 86 -16.13 8.79 -29.74
CA ALA A 86 -16.33 8.89 -31.19
C ALA A 86 -17.81 8.98 -31.61
N GLU A 87 -18.76 8.63 -30.74
CA GLU A 87 -20.19 8.48 -31.10
C GLU A 87 -21.04 9.73 -30.83
N THR A 88 -20.44 10.88 -30.50
CA THR A 88 -21.21 12.13 -30.24
C THR A 88 -20.80 13.32 -31.12
N ALA A 89 -20.02 13.11 -32.18
CA ALA A 89 -19.57 14.20 -33.06
C ALA A 89 -20.17 14.20 -34.47
N SER A 90 -20.98 13.20 -34.86
CA SER A 90 -21.42 13.07 -36.26
C SER A 90 -22.91 13.31 -36.53
N ILE A 91 -23.72 13.59 -35.49
CA ILE A 91 -25.17 13.69 -35.63
C ILE A 91 -25.67 15.11 -35.33
N THR A 92 -25.14 16.13 -36.00
CA THR A 92 -25.89 17.38 -36.31
C THR A 92 -25.13 18.16 -37.38
N ARG A 93 -25.50 17.96 -38.64
CA ARG A 93 -25.81 19.09 -39.54
C ARG A 93 -26.60 18.61 -40.75
N THR A 94 -27.91 18.53 -40.59
CA THR A 94 -28.86 18.55 -41.69
C THR A 94 -29.07 20.00 -42.15
N ARG A 95 -29.18 20.15 -43.48
CA ARG A 95 -30.01 21.13 -44.19
C ARG A 95 -29.46 22.56 -44.38
N GLY A 96 -29.31 22.92 -45.66
CA GLY A 96 -29.03 24.26 -46.19
C GLY A 96 -28.73 24.16 -47.67
#